data_AF-A0A953ER95-F1
#
_entry.id   AF-A0A953ER95-F1
#
_cell.length_a   1.000
_cell.length_b   1.000
_cell.length_c   1.000
_cell.angle_alpha   90.00
_cell.angle_beta   90.00
_cell.angle_gamma   90.00
#
_symmetry.space_group_name_H-M   'P 1'
#
loop_
_entity.id
_entity.type
_entity.pdbx_description
1 polymer ?
#
loop_
_entity_poly.entity_id
_entity_poly.type
_entity_poly.pdbx_seq_one_letter_code
_entity_poly.pdbx_strand_id
1 'polypeptide(L)'
;ATSAALRRGVPLESALRSWGESRSEAAPIAAMLVGGGRSGAALTTDLSRFADDLRRRQRRAAEERARRLPVLMLVPLVCCVLPAFCLLTVVPMLAAGLSRLGSVV
;
A
#
# COMPACT_ATOMS: atom_id res chain seq x y z
N ALA A 1 13.84 -21.79 -12.87
CA ALA A 1 15.13 -21.64 -13.58
C ALA A 1 16.32 -21.99 -12.68
N THR A 2 16.43 -21.40 -11.49
CA THR A 2 17.51 -21.62 -10.51
C THR A 2 17.70 -23.07 -10.05
N SER A 3 16.62 -23.77 -9.69
CA SER A 3 16.70 -25.19 -9.29
C SER A 3 17.16 -26.14 -10.41
N ALA A 4 16.91 -25.78 -11.67
CA ALA A 4 17.39 -26.54 -12.83
C ALA A 4 18.87 -26.30 -13.12
N ALA A 5 19.41 -25.12 -12.80
CA ALA A 5 20.84 -24.84 -12.94
C ALA A 5 21.68 -25.60 -11.91
N LEU A 6 21.22 -25.67 -10.66
CA LEU A 6 21.88 -26.43 -9.59
C LEU A 6 21.95 -27.93 -9.89
N ARG A 7 20.86 -28.50 -10.44
CA ARG A 7 20.85 -29.91 -10.89
C ARG A 7 21.79 -30.20 -12.05
N ARG A 8 22.22 -29.18 -12.80
CA ARG A 8 23.22 -29.28 -13.87
C ARG A 8 24.66 -29.06 -13.37
N GLY A 9 24.86 -28.98 -12.05
CA GLY A 9 26.18 -28.75 -11.45
C GLY A 9 26.68 -27.30 -11.57
N VAL A 10 25.82 -26.36 -11.96
CA VAL A 10 26.21 -24.94 -11.99
C VAL A 10 26.44 -24.46 -10.55
N PRO A 11 27.57 -23.80 -10.25
CA PRO A 11 27.85 -23.32 -8.91
C PRO A 11 26.76 -22.37 -8.41
N LEU A 12 26.37 -22.53 -7.14
CA LEU A 12 25.25 -21.81 -6.50
C LEU A 12 25.37 -20.29 -6.67
N GLU A 13 26.59 -19.77 -6.57
CA GLU A 13 26.86 -18.34 -6.73
C GLU A 13 26.50 -17.81 -8.12
N SER A 14 26.80 -18.60 -9.16
CA SER A 14 26.50 -18.26 -10.56
C SER A 14 25.00 -18.38 -10.85
N ALA A 15 24.33 -19.37 -10.23
CA ALA A 15 22.88 -19.52 -10.32
C ALA A 15 22.13 -18.39 -9.59
N LEU A 16 22.65 -17.90 -8.47
CA LEU A 16 22.08 -16.78 -7.72
C LEU A 16 22.32 -15.43 -8.42
N ARG A 17 23.50 -15.23 -9.00
CA ARG A 17 23.83 -14.00 -9.75
C ARG A 17 22.93 -13.84 -10.98
N SER A 18 22.79 -14.90 -11.79
CA SER A 18 21.87 -14.89 -12.94
C SER A 18 20.40 -14.72 -12.54
N TRP A 19 20.01 -15.18 -11.34
CA TRP A 19 18.67 -14.94 -10.80
C TRP A 19 18.46 -13.47 -10.42
N GLY A 20 19.43 -12.84 -9.75
CA GLY A 20 19.38 -11.42 -9.40
C GLY A 20 19.39 -10.49 -10.62
N GLU A 21 20.13 -10.85 -11.68
CA GLU A 21 20.12 -10.12 -12.96
C GLU A 21 18.77 -10.24 -13.68
N SER A 22 18.12 -11.40 -13.61
CA SER A 22 16.79 -11.61 -14.23
C SER A 22 15.65 -10.86 -13.52
N ARG A 23 15.86 -10.43 -12.27
CA ARG A 23 14.85 -9.80 -11.42
C ARG A 23 15.49 -8.71 -10.57
N SER A 24 15.31 -7.44 -10.96
CA SER A 24 15.85 -6.28 -10.24
C SER A 24 15.49 -6.25 -8.76
N GLU A 25 14.30 -6.71 -8.37
CA GLU A 25 13.88 -6.79 -6.96
C GLU A 25 14.63 -7.86 -6.15
N ALA A 26 15.13 -8.90 -6.83
CA ALA A 26 15.83 -10.02 -6.24
C ALA A 26 17.36 -9.81 -6.14
N ALA A 27 17.90 -8.82 -6.85
CA ALA A 27 19.33 -8.48 -6.85
C ALA A 27 19.96 -8.32 -5.44
N PRO A 28 19.36 -7.55 -4.50
CA PRO A 28 19.94 -7.41 -3.15
C PRO A 28 19.94 -8.72 -2.35
N ILE A 29 18.92 -9.57 -2.55
CA ILE A 29 18.81 -10.89 -1.90
C ILE A 29 19.85 -11.85 -2.47
N ALA A 30 20.02 -11.85 -3.79
CA ALA A 30 21.03 -12.66 -4.47
C ALA A 30 22.45 -12.31 -3.99
N ALA A 31 22.76 -11.02 -3.85
CA ALA A 31 24.06 -10.56 -3.36
C ALA A 31 24.33 -11.01 -1.91
N MET A 32 23.33 -10.92 -1.03
CA MET A 32 23.41 -11.42 0.35
C MET A 32 23.69 -12.93 0.40
N LEU A 33 22.96 -13.71 -0.40
CA LEU A 33 23.11 -15.17 -0.46
C LEU A 33 24.47 -15.62 -1.02
N VAL A 34 25.00 -14.92 -2.02
CA VAL A 34 26.35 -15.16 -2.57
C VAL A 34 27.43 -14.80 -1.54
N GLY A 35 27.27 -13.69 -0.81
CA GLY A 35 28.26 -13.23 0.17
C GLY A 35 28.32 -14.09 1.43
N GLY A 36 27.18 -14.59 1.90
CA GLY A 36 27.11 -15.31 3.17
C GLY A 36 27.24 -16.84 3.08
N GLY A 37 27.37 -17.42 1.87
CA GLY A 37 27.41 -18.88 1.65
C GLY A 37 28.49 -19.64 2.43
N ARG A 38 29.54 -18.95 2.91
CA ARG A 38 30.60 -19.51 3.78
C ARG A 38 30.25 -19.56 5.26
N SER A 39 29.30 -18.75 5.71
CA SER A 39 28.95 -18.57 7.12
C SER A 39 27.44 -18.72 7.25
N GLY A 40 26.95 -19.96 7.11
CA GLY A 40 25.51 -20.29 7.09
C GLY A 40 24.67 -19.72 8.25
N ALA A 41 25.29 -19.39 9.40
CA ALA A 41 24.63 -18.72 10.53
C ALA A 41 24.45 -17.20 10.37
N ALA A 42 25.33 -16.54 9.60
CA ALA A 42 25.21 -15.13 9.28
C ALA A 42 24.10 -14.90 8.24
N LEU A 43 24.01 -15.79 7.24
CA LEU A 43 22.96 -15.77 6.22
C LEU A 43 21.55 -15.83 6.79
N THR A 44 21.30 -16.75 7.72
CA THR A 44 19.98 -16.92 8.32
C THR A 44 19.57 -15.69 9.12
N THR A 45 20.52 -15.04 9.79
CA THR A 45 20.29 -13.81 10.55
C THR A 45 19.99 -12.62 9.62
N ASP A 46 20.79 -12.43 8.57
CA ASP A 46 20.62 -11.34 7.62
C ASP A 46 19.35 -11.50 6.77
N LEU A 47 19.05 -12.72 6.33
CA LEU A 47 17.81 -13.02 5.60
C LEU A 47 16.57 -12.82 6.48
N SER A 48 16.64 -13.15 7.77
CA SER A 48 15.56 -12.90 8.72
C SER A 48 15.32 -11.40 8.91
N ARG A 49 16.40 -10.61 9.06
CA ARG A 49 16.31 -9.14 9.12
C ARG A 49 15.73 -8.55 7.83
N PHE A 50 16.14 -9.07 6.67
CA PHE A 50 15.61 -8.62 5.39
C PHE A 50 14.13 -8.97 5.21
N ALA A 51 13.71 -10.17 5.66
CA ALA A 51 12.30 -10.57 5.68
C ALA A 51 11.45 -9.69 6.61
N ASP A 52 11.98 -9.33 7.78
CA ASP A 52 11.34 -8.39 8.69
C ASP A 52 11.23 -7.00 8.10
N ASP A 53 12.26 -6.52 7.39
CA ASP A 53 12.23 -5.23 6.71
C ASP A 53 11.19 -5.22 5.58
N LEU A 54 11.09 -6.29 4.78
CA LEU A 54 10.03 -6.45 3.78
C LEU A 54 8.62 -6.45 4.39
N ARG A 55 8.41 -7.16 5.50
CA ARG A 55 7.12 -7.16 6.23
C ARG A 55 6.79 -5.78 6.79
N ARG A 56 7.79 -5.06 7.32
CA ARG A 56 7.65 -3.67 7.80
C ARG A 56 7.32 -2.72 6.66
N ARG A 57 7.97 -2.85 5.50
CA ARG A 57 7.66 -2.06 4.29
C ARG A 57 6.26 -2.32 3.77
N GLN A 58 5.80 -3.58 3.76
CA GLN A 58 4.41 -3.91 3.41
C GLN A 58 3.40 -3.30 4.38
N ARG A 59 3.68 -3.33 5.69
CA ARG A 59 2.85 -2.66 6.71
C ARG A 59 2.83 -1.14 6.52
N ARG A 60 3.98 -0.51 6.27
CA ARG A 60 4.06 0.94 6.00
C ARG A 60 3.33 1.34 4.71
N ALA A 61 3.44 0.54 3.66
CA ALA A 61 2.68 0.73 2.42
C ALA A 61 1.16 0.52 2.60
N ALA A 62 0.74 -0.25 3.61
CA ALA A 62 -0.67 -0.34 4.01
C ALA A 62 -1.10 0.90 4.82
N GLU A 63 -0.25 1.42 5.71
CA GLU A 63 -0.48 2.65 6.46
C GLU A 63 -0.52 3.91 5.56
N GLU A 64 0.30 3.96 4.50
CA GLU A 64 0.28 5.04 3.50
C GLU A 64 -0.98 5.03 2.64
N ARG A 65 -1.55 3.84 2.36
CA ARG A 65 -2.88 3.73 1.75
C ARG A 65 -3.98 4.11 2.74
N ALA A 66 -3.81 3.76 4.02
CA ALA A 66 -4.76 4.10 5.07
C ALA A 66 -4.87 5.60 5.32
N ARG A 67 -3.79 6.38 5.14
CA ARG A 67 -3.85 7.86 5.20
C ARG A 67 -4.66 8.51 4.07
N ARG A 68 -4.96 7.81 2.98
CA ARG A 68 -5.82 8.32 1.88
C ARG A 68 -7.29 7.90 2.00
N LEU A 69 -7.59 6.88 2.81
CA LEU A 69 -8.96 6.43 3.07
C LEU A 69 -9.87 7.48 3.72
N PRO A 70 -9.45 8.28 4.73
CA PRO A 70 -10.37 9.22 5.36
C PRO A 70 -10.78 10.32 4.37
N VAL A 71 -9.91 10.75 3.47
CA VAL A 71 -10.22 11.81 2.50
C VAL A 71 -11.17 11.31 1.40
N LEU A 72 -10.98 10.07 0.92
CA LEU A 72 -11.91 9.43 -0.02
C LEU A 72 -13.28 9.11 0.58
N MET A 73 -13.41 8.96 1.90
CA MET A 73 -14.70 8.78 2.57
C MET A 73 -15.34 10.10 3.05
N LEU A 74 -14.54 11.13 3.35
CA LEU A 74 -15.04 12.47 3.69
C LEU A 74 -15.74 13.15 2.51
N VAL A 75 -15.18 13.04 1.30
CA VAL A 75 -15.78 13.63 0.09
C VAL A 75 -17.20 13.13 -0.18
N PRO A 76 -17.50 11.82 -0.25
CA PRO A 76 -18.86 11.33 -0.45
C PRO A 76 -19.77 11.65 0.74
N LEU A 77 -19.26 11.66 1.97
CA LEU A 77 -20.04 12.00 3.16
C LEU A 77 -20.46 13.47 3.15
N VAL A 78 -19.54 14.40 2.84
CA VAL A 78 -19.84 15.84 2.69
C VAL A 78 -20.80 16.07 1.51
N CYS A 79 -20.60 15.37 0.40
CA CYS A 79 -21.49 15.46 -0.77
C CYS A 79 -22.92 14.95 -0.47
N CYS A 80 -23.10 14.03 0.48
CA CYS A 80 -24.43 13.59 0.94
C CYS A 80 -25.02 14.48 2.05
N VAL A 81 -24.19 15.05 2.93
CA VAL A 81 -24.67 15.90 4.05
C VAL A 81 -25.11 17.28 3.56
N LEU A 82 -24.39 17.87 2.60
CA LEU A 82 -24.70 19.20 2.06
C LEU A 82 -26.11 19.30 1.43
N PRO A 83 -26.57 18.36 0.58
CA PRO A 83 -27.94 18.39 0.06
C PRO A 83 -28.98 18.13 1.15
N ALA A 84 -28.71 17.23 2.11
CA ALA A 84 -29.61 16.97 3.22
C ALA A 84 -29.79 18.21 4.11
N PHE A 85 -28.70 18.93 4.42
CA PHE A 85 -28.73 20.17 5.19
C PHE A 85 -29.46 21.30 4.45
N CYS A 86 -29.21 21.45 3.13
CA CYS A 86 -29.99 22.37 2.31
C CYS A 86 -31.48 22.06 2.36
N LEU A 87 -31.89 20.79 2.24
CA LEU A 87 -33.29 20.42 2.34
C LEU A 87 -33.87 20.72 3.73
N LEU A 88 -33.14 20.41 4.80
CA LEU A 88 -33.63 20.62 6.17
C LEU A 88 -33.72 22.10 6.56
N THR A 89 -32.82 22.96 6.08
CA THR A 89 -32.75 24.36 6.50
C THR A 89 -33.37 25.32 5.48
N VAL A 90 -33.08 25.17 4.19
CA VAL A 90 -33.48 26.13 3.15
C VAL A 90 -34.97 25.98 2.81
N VAL A 91 -35.48 24.75 2.70
CA VAL A 91 -36.90 24.51 2.36
C VAL A 91 -37.87 25.16 3.35
N PRO A 92 -37.77 24.95 4.68
CA PRO A 92 -38.70 25.60 5.61
C PRO A 92 -38.49 27.12 5.67
N MET A 93 -37.25 27.60 5.50
CA MET A 93 -36.95 29.04 5.49
C MET A 93 -37.62 29.74 4.29
N LEU A 94 -37.52 29.15 3.10
CA LEU A 94 -38.17 29.67 1.89
C LEU A 94 -39.69 29.52 1.96
N ALA A 95 -40.21 28.40 2.47
CA ALA A 95 -41.65 28.19 2.63
C ALA A 95 -42.27 29.20 3.61
N ALA A 96 -41.59 29.46 4.74
CA ALA A 96 -42.00 30.47 5.71
C ALA A 96 -41.85 31.90 5.20
N GLY A 97 -40.84 32.17 4.36
CA GLY A 97 -40.68 33.45 3.69
C GLY A 97 -41.81 33.72 2.69
N LEU A 98 -42.09 32.77 1.80
CA LEU A 98 -43.15 32.90 0.80
C LEU A 98 -44.55 33.02 1.43
N SER A 99 -44.83 32.26 2.49
CA SER A 99 -46.13 32.32 3.16
C SER A 99 -46.39 33.69 3.80
N ARG A 100 -45.35 34.38 4.29
CA ARG A 100 -45.47 35.75 4.81
C ARG A 100 -45.70 36.80 3.73
N LEU A 101 -45.15 36.63 2.52
CA LEU A 101 -45.47 37.52 1.40
C LEU A 101 -46.86 37.25 0.85
N GLY A 102 -47.27 35.99 0.76
CA GLY A 102 -48.61 35.60 0.28
C GLY A 102 -49.75 35.92 1.24
N SER A 103 -49.49 36.18 2.52
CA SER A 103 -50.49 36.67 3.46
C SER A 103 -50.65 38.20 3.48
N VAL A 104 -49.73 38.92 2.82
CA VAL A 104 -49.69 40.40 2.81
C VAL A 104 -50.19 40.98 1.48
N VAL A 105 -50.29 40.14 0.43
CA VAL A 105 -50.92 40.46 -0.87
C VAL A 105 -52.32 39.92 -0.90
#